data_AF-A0A661D4U0-F1
#
_entry.id   AF-A0A661D4U0-F1
#
_cell.length_a   1.000
_cell.length_b   1.000
_cell.length_c   1.000
_cell.angle_alpha   90.00
_cell.angle_beta   90.00
_cell.angle_gamma   90.00
#
_symmetry.space_group_name_H-M   'P 1'
#
loop_
_entity.id
_entity.type
_entity.pdbx_description
1 polymer ?
#
loop_
_entity_poly.entity_id
_entity_poly.type
_entity_poly.pdbx_seq_one_letter_code
_entity_poly.pdbx_strand_id
1 'polypeptide(L)'
;MISLLVFIVILLLIGGGVWGWPLIAGALGVSSVIDKPGALKNITQLMNTYDITATEVETAFHEQATSSSVPTRRSKGDIAKTLFIYLGAIFILAGISTYIGMFWDSMGSAMRIFVTLGVGYVLLIILVSALHEKKYPRLILPLTLACVFMMTSGWFVLIDEVFPRSNDWHTVVLSVFGMMALQLGVLFGKYRLTVLAF
;
A
#
# COMPACT_ATOMS: atom_id res chain seq x y z
N MET A 1 19.98 -2.51 -30.10
CA MET A 1 20.11 -3.95 -29.78
C MET A 1 20.27 -4.22 -28.28
N ILE A 2 21.09 -3.44 -27.55
CA ILE A 2 21.29 -3.58 -26.09
C ILE A 2 20.02 -3.36 -25.26
N SER A 3 19.14 -2.43 -25.65
CA SER A 3 17.89 -2.14 -24.91
C SER A 3 16.87 -3.29 -24.94
N LEU A 4 16.88 -4.12 -25.99
CA LEU A 4 15.97 -5.27 -26.14
C LEU A 4 16.43 -6.46 -25.27
N LEU A 5 17.75 -6.64 -25.11
CA LEU A 5 18.33 -7.62 -24.18
C LEU A 5 18.03 -7.27 -22.71
N VAL A 6 18.08 -5.98 -22.35
CA VAL A 6 17.75 -5.53 -20.99
C VAL A 6 16.28 -5.80 -20.65
N PHE A 7 15.37 -5.61 -21.61
CA PHE A 7 13.94 -5.89 -21.40
C PHE A 7 13.65 -7.40 -21.23
N ILE A 8 14.35 -8.26 -21.98
CA ILE A 8 14.25 -9.73 -21.85
C ILE A 8 14.81 -10.19 -20.50
N VAL A 9 15.92 -9.61 -20.03
CA VAL A 9 16.51 -9.93 -18.73
C VAL A 9 15.59 -9.49 -17.58
N ILE A 10 14.91 -8.34 -17.70
CA ILE A 10 13.91 -7.89 -16.74
C ILE A 10 12.67 -8.82 -16.73
N LEU A 11 12.20 -9.25 -17.89
CA LEU A 11 11.10 -10.22 -18.00
C LEU A 11 11.47 -11.61 -17.43
N LEU A 12 12.71 -12.06 -17.59
CA LEU A 12 13.21 -13.31 -17.00
C LEU A 12 13.44 -13.20 -15.49
N LEU A 13 13.84 -12.03 -14.98
CA LEU A 13 13.98 -11.79 -13.53
C LEU A 13 12.61 -11.69 -12.82
N ILE A 14 11.61 -11.11 -13.48
CA ILE A 14 10.23 -11.02 -12.95
C ILE A 14 9.48 -12.36 -13.15
N GLY A 15 9.73 -13.07 -14.25
CA GLY A 15 9.08 -14.34 -14.56
C GLY A 15 9.73 -15.59 -13.95
N GLY A 16 11.00 -15.52 -13.54
CA GLY A 16 11.77 -16.68 -13.08
C GLY A 16 12.04 -16.76 -11.56
N GLY A 17 11.72 -15.71 -10.79
CA GLY A 17 12.12 -15.62 -9.38
C GLY A 17 10.96 -15.80 -8.39
N VAL A 18 10.86 -16.98 -7.77
CA VAL A 18 10.15 -17.29 -6.49
C VAL A 18 8.64 -17.01 -6.41
N TRP A 19 8.06 -16.21 -7.32
CA TRP A 19 6.66 -15.79 -7.32
C TRP A 19 5.74 -16.60 -8.24
N GLY A 20 6.29 -17.47 -9.10
CA GLY A 20 5.49 -18.35 -9.97
C GLY A 20 4.94 -19.59 -9.24
N TRP A 21 5.66 -20.11 -8.24
CA TRP A 21 5.26 -21.31 -7.52
C TRP A 21 4.00 -21.15 -6.64
N PRO A 22 3.74 -20.02 -5.97
CA PRO A 22 2.50 -19.82 -5.21
C PRO A 22 1.24 -19.75 -6.09
N LEU A 23 1.36 -19.26 -7.32
CA LEU A 23 0.23 -19.12 -8.25
C LEU A 23 -0.16 -20.47 -8.88
N ILE A 24 0.81 -21.35 -9.14
CA ILE A 24 0.53 -22.71 -9.63
C ILE A 24 0.01 -23.60 -8.49
N ALA A 25 0.51 -23.43 -7.26
CA ALA A 25 -0.02 -24.11 -6.08
C ALA A 25 -1.46 -23.66 -5.74
N GLY A 26 -1.78 -22.37 -5.93
CA GLY A 26 -3.15 -21.85 -5.76
C GLY A 26 -4.12 -22.33 -6.84
N ALA A 27 -3.66 -22.52 -8.08
CA ALA A 27 -4.50 -23.00 -9.18
C ALA A 27 -4.76 -24.52 -9.15
N LEU A 28 -3.90 -25.31 -8.49
CA LEU A 28 -4.05 -26.77 -8.37
C LEU A 28 -4.59 -27.23 -7.00
N GLY A 29 -4.67 -26.35 -6.01
CA GLY A 29 -4.93 -26.74 -4.61
C GLY A 29 -6.33 -26.47 -4.06
N VAL A 30 -7.21 -25.75 -4.76
CA VAL A 30 -8.53 -25.41 -4.22
C VAL A 30 -9.61 -26.20 -4.94
N SER A 31 -9.81 -27.45 -4.50
CA SER A 31 -11.13 -28.06 -4.61
C SER A 31 -12.05 -27.22 -3.74
N SER A 32 -12.84 -26.33 -4.34
CA SER A 32 -13.82 -25.51 -3.65
C SER A 32 -14.88 -26.42 -3.03
N VAL A 33 -14.64 -26.82 -1.80
CA VAL A 33 -15.62 -27.49 -0.98
C VAL A 33 -16.51 -26.42 -0.39
N ILE A 34 -17.70 -26.27 -0.96
CA ILE A 34 -18.69 -25.26 -0.55
C ILE A 34 -19.60 -25.82 0.58
N ASP A 35 -19.61 -27.15 0.75
CA ASP A 35 -20.53 -27.85 1.65
C ASP A 35 -19.80 -28.71 2.69
N LYS A 36 -20.29 -28.68 3.93
CA LYS A 36 -19.85 -29.55 5.06
C LYS A 36 -19.65 -31.03 4.67
N PRO A 37 -20.59 -31.70 3.95
CA PRO A 37 -20.39 -33.08 3.49
C PRO A 37 -19.23 -33.24 2.49
N GLY A 38 -18.98 -32.25 1.63
CA GLY A 38 -17.83 -32.27 0.72
C GLY A 38 -16.50 -32.13 1.45
N ALA A 39 -16.49 -31.40 2.57
CA ALA A 39 -15.29 -31.18 3.38
C ALA A 39 -14.87 -32.47 4.05
N LEU A 40 -15.83 -33.17 4.65
CA LEU A 40 -15.60 -34.46 5.29
C LEU A 40 -15.07 -35.49 4.29
N LYS A 41 -15.64 -35.55 3.07
CA LYS A 41 -15.15 -36.45 2.02
C LYS A 41 -13.70 -36.13 1.61
N ASN A 42 -13.36 -34.85 1.49
CA ASN A 42 -12.01 -34.41 1.14
C ASN A 42 -11.01 -34.74 2.27
N ILE A 43 -11.38 -34.49 3.53
CA ILE A 43 -10.57 -34.83 4.70
C ILE A 43 -10.34 -36.35 4.77
N THR A 44 -11.37 -37.17 4.59
CA THR A 44 -11.21 -38.65 4.56
C THR A 44 -10.31 -39.11 3.41
N GLN A 45 -10.39 -38.45 2.25
CA GLN A 45 -9.52 -38.74 1.12
C GLN A 45 -8.06 -38.37 1.41
N LEU A 46 -7.79 -37.23 2.03
CA LEU A 46 -6.45 -36.84 2.47
C LEU A 46 -5.93 -37.80 3.55
N MET A 47 -6.76 -38.17 4.51
CA MET A 47 -6.41 -39.13 5.57
C MET A 47 -5.99 -40.48 4.98
N ASN A 48 -6.73 -41.00 4.01
CA ASN A 48 -6.37 -42.25 3.32
C ASN A 48 -5.14 -42.13 2.40
N THR A 49 -4.91 -40.96 1.80
CA THR A 49 -3.77 -40.76 0.87
C THR A 49 -2.43 -40.70 1.61
N TYR A 50 -2.44 -40.17 2.83
CA TYR A 50 -1.26 -39.95 3.65
C TYR A 50 -1.19 -40.86 4.89
N ASP A 51 -2.07 -41.86 4.98
CA ASP A 51 -2.18 -42.80 6.11
C ASP A 51 -2.34 -42.09 7.47
N ILE A 52 -3.03 -40.95 7.48
CA ILE A 52 -3.22 -40.14 8.68
C ILE A 52 -4.36 -40.74 9.49
N THR A 53 -4.06 -41.09 10.74
CA THR A 53 -5.05 -41.66 11.66
C THR A 53 -5.89 -40.55 12.31
N ALA A 54 -7.13 -40.87 12.68
CA ALA A 54 -8.02 -39.90 13.35
C ALA A 54 -7.42 -39.35 14.66
N THR A 55 -6.64 -40.18 15.36
CA THR A 55 -5.91 -39.82 16.57
C THR A 55 -4.80 -38.80 16.31
N GLU A 56 -4.12 -38.85 15.16
CA GLU A 56 -3.08 -37.86 14.80
C GLU A 56 -3.69 -36.51 14.39
N VAL A 57 -4.88 -36.53 13.78
CA VAL A 57 -5.62 -35.28 13.51
C VAL A 57 -6.09 -34.65 14.81
N GLU A 58 -6.55 -35.46 15.76
CA GLU A 58 -6.98 -35.00 17.09
C GLU A 58 -5.81 -34.46 17.92
N THR A 59 -4.66 -35.13 17.91
CA THR A 59 -3.45 -34.60 18.57
C THR A 59 -2.94 -33.33 17.91
N ALA A 60 -2.93 -33.25 16.57
CA ALA A 60 -2.59 -32.01 15.85
C ALA A 60 -3.58 -30.87 16.16
N PHE A 61 -4.88 -31.17 16.26
CA PHE A 61 -5.88 -30.19 16.68
C PHE A 61 -5.68 -29.72 18.12
N HIS A 62 -5.34 -30.63 19.03
CA HIS A 62 -5.05 -30.31 20.43
C HIS A 62 -3.74 -29.52 20.59
N GLU A 63 -2.69 -29.87 19.85
CA GLU A 63 -1.44 -29.11 19.78
C GLU A 63 -1.63 -27.73 19.16
N GLN A 64 -2.48 -27.61 18.13
CA GLN A 64 -2.78 -26.33 17.50
C GLN A 64 -3.72 -25.48 18.36
N ALA A 65 -4.64 -26.07 19.11
CA ALA A 65 -5.47 -25.38 20.10
C ALA A 65 -4.66 -24.91 21.32
N THR A 66 -3.67 -25.67 21.76
CA THR A 66 -2.69 -25.23 22.78
C THR A 66 -1.65 -24.24 22.23
N SER A 67 -1.34 -24.30 20.93
CA SER A 67 -0.50 -23.29 20.25
C SER A 67 -1.26 -22.00 19.92
N SER A 68 -2.59 -22.05 19.83
CA SER A 68 -3.46 -20.90 19.61
C SER A 68 -3.70 -20.06 20.87
N SER A 69 -3.27 -20.54 22.04
CA SER A 69 -3.28 -19.80 23.31
C SER A 69 -1.91 -19.32 23.76
N VAL A 70 -0.85 -19.52 22.96
CA VAL A 70 0.42 -18.82 23.17
C VAL A 70 0.32 -17.45 22.49
N PRO A 71 0.25 -16.33 23.23
CA PRO A 71 0.50 -15.04 22.62
C PRO A 71 1.89 -15.15 22.01
N THR A 72 2.00 -15.11 20.68
CA THR A 72 3.28 -15.16 19.96
C THR A 72 4.23 -14.23 20.69
N ARG A 73 5.18 -14.82 21.41
CA ARG A 73 6.14 -14.09 22.23
C ARG A 73 6.99 -13.34 21.22
N ARG A 74 6.57 -12.09 20.93
CA ARG A 74 7.16 -11.20 19.92
C ARG A 74 8.66 -11.33 20.05
N SER A 75 9.29 -12.02 19.09
CA SER A 75 10.72 -12.30 19.19
C SER A 75 11.43 -10.95 19.29
N LYS A 76 12.45 -10.81 20.15
CA LYS A 76 13.27 -9.59 20.19
C LYS A 76 13.75 -9.20 18.79
N GLY A 77 13.94 -10.18 17.90
CA GLY A 77 14.25 -9.98 16.48
C GLY A 77 13.14 -9.27 15.69
N ASP A 78 11.87 -9.57 15.91
CA ASP A 78 10.75 -8.92 15.19
C ASP A 78 10.54 -7.47 15.63
N ILE A 79 10.77 -7.18 16.91
CA ILE A 79 10.73 -5.81 17.45
C ILE A 79 11.89 -4.99 16.87
N ALA A 80 13.11 -5.53 16.88
CA ALA A 80 14.28 -4.86 16.30
C ALA A 80 14.11 -4.62 14.79
N LYS A 81 13.59 -5.61 14.05
CA LYS A 81 13.27 -5.48 12.62
C LYS A 81 12.25 -4.36 12.37
N THR A 82 11.18 -4.33 13.16
CA THR A 82 10.15 -3.30 13.05
C THR A 82 10.72 -1.90 13.34
N LEU A 83 11.54 -1.76 14.39
CA LEU A 83 12.21 -0.50 14.71
C LEU A 83 13.14 -0.05 13.59
N PHE A 84 13.91 -0.97 13.00
CA PHE A 84 14.82 -0.64 11.91
C PHE A 84 14.07 -0.19 10.65
N ILE A 85 12.92 -0.80 10.35
CA ILE A 85 12.03 -0.38 9.25
C ILE A 85 11.50 1.03 9.50
N TYR A 86 10.95 1.31 10.68
CA TYR A 86 10.44 2.65 11.00
C TYR A 86 11.55 3.70 11.02
N LEU A 87 12.71 3.37 11.59
CA LEU A 87 13.85 4.28 11.66
C LEU A 87 14.37 4.61 10.26
N GLY A 88 14.48 3.60 9.39
CA GLY A 88 14.84 3.80 7.99
C GLY A 88 13.84 4.67 7.25
N ALA A 89 12.53 4.43 7.43
CA ALA A 89 11.48 5.24 6.81
C ALA A 89 11.50 6.71 7.27
N ILE A 90 11.67 6.95 8.57
CA ILE A 90 11.80 8.31 9.13
C ILE A 90 13.06 8.98 8.61
N PHE A 91 14.19 8.27 8.53
CA PHE A 91 15.43 8.83 8.03
C PHE A 91 15.33 9.24 6.56
N ILE A 92 14.71 8.42 5.72
CA ILE A 92 14.44 8.75 4.31
C ILE A 92 13.54 9.98 4.22
N LEU A 93 12.44 10.00 4.97
CA LEU A 93 11.51 11.13 4.98
C LEU A 93 12.20 12.42 5.43
N ALA A 94 12.96 12.37 6.52
CA ALA A 94 13.70 13.51 7.06
C ALA A 94 14.80 14.00 6.11
N GLY A 95 15.52 13.07 5.47
CA GLY A 95 16.55 13.39 4.49
C GLY A 95 15.99 14.12 3.28
N ILE A 96 14.90 13.61 2.70
CA ILE A 96 14.22 14.25 1.57
C ILE A 96 13.70 15.63 1.97
N SER A 97 13.00 15.75 3.11
CA SER A 97 12.50 17.04 3.60
C SER A 97 13.62 18.06 3.85
N THR A 98 14.74 17.62 4.43
CA THR A 98 15.91 18.49 4.67
C THR A 98 16.54 18.94 3.36
N TYR A 99 16.68 18.04 2.40
CA TYR A 99 17.22 18.36 1.08
C TYR A 99 16.35 19.41 0.36
N ILE A 100 15.03 19.21 0.37
CA ILE A 100 14.07 20.16 -0.21
C ILE A 100 14.19 21.52 0.48
N GLY A 101 14.25 21.57 1.81
CA GLY A 101 14.41 22.82 2.57
C GLY A 101 15.74 23.53 2.30
N MET A 102 16.84 22.78 2.24
CA MET A 102 18.18 23.34 2.00
C MET A 102 18.33 23.93 0.60
N PHE A 103 17.72 23.30 -0.41
CA PHE A 103 17.76 23.77 -1.79
C PHE A 103 16.57 24.64 -2.18
N TRP A 104 15.62 24.88 -1.27
CA TRP A 104 14.37 25.59 -1.57
C TRP A 104 14.61 26.95 -2.23
N ASP A 105 15.47 27.78 -1.65
CA ASP A 105 15.79 29.13 -2.14
C ASP A 105 16.56 29.13 -3.46
N SER A 106 17.27 28.04 -3.75
CA SER A 106 17.99 27.84 -5.01
C SER A 106 17.10 27.26 -6.12
N MET A 107 15.95 26.68 -5.77
CA MET A 107 14.99 26.15 -6.74
C MET A 107 14.18 27.29 -7.35
N GLY A 108 14.07 27.30 -8.68
CA GLY A 108 13.13 28.18 -9.38
C GLY A 108 11.68 27.82 -9.08
N SER A 109 10.80 28.81 -9.24
CA SER A 109 9.34 28.72 -9.09
C SER A 109 8.73 27.39 -9.54
N ALA A 110 8.91 27.04 -10.82
CA ALA A 110 8.35 25.83 -11.40
C ALA A 110 8.85 24.56 -10.70
N MET A 111 10.11 24.52 -10.29
CA MET A 111 10.71 23.35 -9.65
C MET A 111 10.12 23.11 -8.26
N ARG A 112 9.87 24.17 -7.49
CA ARG A 112 9.19 24.07 -6.18
C ARG A 112 7.78 23.51 -6.32
N ILE A 113 7.04 23.96 -7.34
CA ILE A 113 5.71 23.44 -7.66
C ILE A 113 5.79 21.95 -8.04
N PHE A 114 6.74 21.54 -8.88
CA PHE A 114 6.88 20.13 -9.26
C PHE A 114 7.27 19.23 -8.08
N VAL A 115 8.20 19.65 -7.23
CA VAL A 115 8.67 18.85 -6.09
C VAL A 115 7.59 18.68 -5.03
N THR A 116 6.66 19.62 -4.89
CA THR A 116 5.59 19.57 -3.90
C THR A 116 4.29 19.04 -4.50
N LEU A 117 3.68 19.79 -5.41
CA LEU A 117 2.41 19.45 -6.04
C LEU A 117 2.54 18.24 -6.98
N GLY A 118 3.65 18.12 -7.71
CA GLY A 118 3.88 16.98 -8.60
C GLY A 118 3.93 15.65 -7.85
N VAL A 119 4.61 15.60 -6.70
CA VAL A 119 4.64 14.41 -5.83
C VAL A 119 3.23 14.07 -5.31
N GLY A 120 2.43 15.08 -4.96
CA GLY A 120 1.01 14.90 -4.61
C GLY A 120 0.20 14.23 -5.72
N TYR A 121 0.37 14.66 -6.97
CA TYR A 121 -0.30 14.04 -8.12
C TYR A 121 0.20 12.61 -8.42
N VAL A 122 1.49 12.32 -8.24
CA VAL A 122 1.99 10.94 -8.36
C VAL A 122 1.34 10.04 -7.30
N LEU A 123 1.27 10.49 -6.05
CA LEU A 123 0.56 9.77 -4.99
C LEU A 123 -0.92 9.54 -5.35
N LEU A 124 -1.57 10.53 -5.96
CA LEU A 124 -2.96 10.40 -6.42
C LEU A 124 -3.11 9.33 -7.50
N ILE A 125 -2.21 9.27 -8.47
CA ILE A 125 -2.24 8.24 -9.52
C ILE A 125 -2.09 6.85 -8.89
N ILE A 126 -1.17 6.70 -7.94
CA ILE A 126 -0.96 5.44 -7.20
C ILE A 126 -2.22 5.09 -6.40
N LEU A 127 -2.85 6.06 -5.74
CA LEU A 127 -4.09 5.87 -4.98
C LEU A 127 -5.25 5.42 -5.88
N VAL A 128 -5.43 6.06 -7.03
CA VAL A 128 -6.47 5.68 -8.02
C VAL A 128 -6.24 4.27 -8.55
N SER A 129 -4.98 3.90 -8.80
CA SER A 129 -4.60 2.55 -9.21
C SER A 129 -4.90 1.51 -8.11
N ALA A 130 -4.52 1.82 -6.87
CA ALA A 130 -4.79 0.96 -5.71
C ALA A 130 -6.30 0.78 -5.43
N LEU A 131 -7.10 1.83 -5.67
CA LEU A 131 -8.55 1.80 -5.59
C LEU A 131 -9.19 0.92 -6.68
N HIS A 132 -8.58 0.86 -7.87
CA HIS A 132 -9.10 0.07 -8.99
C HIS A 132 -8.90 -1.44 -8.78
N GLU A 133 -7.71 -1.86 -8.34
CA GLU A 133 -7.38 -3.30 -8.23
C GLU A 133 -7.94 -3.98 -6.97
N LYS A 134 -8.49 -3.26 -5.99
CA LYS A 134 -9.00 -3.77 -4.69
C LYS A 134 -8.05 -4.69 -3.90
N LYS A 135 -6.79 -4.83 -4.34
CA LYS A 135 -5.81 -5.80 -3.84
C LYS A 135 -5.26 -5.46 -2.45
N TYR A 136 -5.36 -4.19 -2.04
CA TYR A 136 -4.76 -3.68 -0.80
C TYR A 136 -5.70 -2.75 0.00
N PRO A 137 -6.84 -3.25 0.53
CA PRO A 137 -7.83 -2.40 1.20
C PRO A 137 -7.30 -1.68 2.44
N ARG A 138 -6.33 -2.28 3.15
CA ARG A 138 -5.70 -1.68 4.34
C ARG A 138 -4.75 -0.53 4.03
N LEU A 139 -4.24 -0.45 2.79
CA LEU A 139 -3.28 0.58 2.37
C LEU A 139 -3.98 1.84 1.83
N ILE A 140 -5.25 1.73 1.44
CA ILE A 140 -6.03 2.84 0.88
C ILE A 140 -6.10 4.00 1.88
N LEU A 141 -6.41 3.72 3.14
CA LEU A 141 -6.57 4.76 4.15
C LEU A 141 -5.30 5.59 4.42
N PRO A 142 -4.13 4.99 4.75
CA PRO A 142 -2.92 5.77 4.94
C PRO A 142 -2.47 6.46 3.65
N LEU A 143 -2.71 5.85 2.48
CA LEU A 143 -2.35 6.44 1.19
C LEU A 143 -3.23 7.65 0.84
N THR A 144 -4.54 7.59 1.11
CA THR A 144 -5.45 8.73 0.96
C THR A 144 -5.00 9.88 1.84
N LEU A 145 -4.70 9.61 3.12
CA LEU A 145 -4.30 10.65 4.06
C LEU A 145 -2.97 11.32 3.66
N ALA A 146 -1.99 10.52 3.23
CA ALA A 146 -0.73 11.02 2.70
C ALA A 146 -0.94 11.85 1.41
N CYS A 147 -1.83 11.41 0.53
CA CYS A 147 -2.17 12.11 -0.71
C CYS A 147 -2.82 13.46 -0.42
N VAL A 148 -3.85 13.51 0.44
CA VAL A 148 -4.55 14.74 0.82
C VAL A 148 -3.58 15.75 1.43
N PHE A 149 -2.74 15.29 2.36
CA PHE A 149 -1.76 16.14 3.03
C PHE A 149 -0.76 16.75 2.03
N MET A 150 -0.11 15.90 1.22
CA MET A 150 0.88 16.35 0.23
C MET A 150 0.27 17.28 -0.80
N MET A 151 -0.91 16.94 -1.29
CA MET A 151 -1.55 17.76 -2.31
C MET A 151 -1.98 19.11 -1.75
N THR A 152 -2.52 19.14 -0.52
CA THR A 152 -2.91 20.40 0.13
C THR A 152 -1.69 21.31 0.29
N SER A 153 -0.56 20.77 0.76
CA SER A 153 0.68 21.54 0.85
C SER A 153 1.17 22.04 -0.51
N GLY A 154 1.08 21.22 -1.56
CA GLY A 154 1.49 21.60 -2.92
C GLY A 154 0.64 22.72 -3.52
N TRP A 155 -0.66 22.75 -3.22
CA TRP A 155 -1.54 23.83 -3.68
C TRP A 155 -1.23 25.16 -2.99
N PHE A 156 -0.87 25.14 -1.71
CA PHE A 156 -0.39 26.35 -1.03
C PHE A 156 0.89 26.89 -1.69
N VAL A 157 1.85 26.01 -2.00
CA VAL A 157 3.10 26.41 -2.69
C VAL A 157 2.81 26.98 -4.08
N LEU A 158 1.89 26.38 -4.83
CA LEU A 158 1.51 26.90 -6.14
C LEU A 158 0.93 28.32 -6.05
N ILE A 159 0.04 28.57 -5.10
CA ILE A 159 -0.59 29.89 -4.97
C ILE A 159 0.43 30.92 -4.49
N ASP A 160 1.27 30.57 -3.52
CA ASP A 160 2.33 31.46 -3.03
C ASP A 160 3.29 31.89 -4.15
N GLU A 161 3.66 30.94 -5.00
CA GLU A 161 4.63 31.16 -6.07
C GLU A 161 4.02 31.86 -7.31
N VAL A 162 2.75 31.60 -7.64
CA VAL A 162 2.06 32.21 -8.79
C VAL A 162 1.41 33.56 -8.43
N PHE A 163 0.94 33.73 -7.19
CA PHE A 163 0.21 34.91 -6.71
C PHE A 163 0.83 35.52 -5.42
N PRO A 164 2.11 35.92 -5.43
CA PRO A 164 2.82 36.39 -4.23
C PRO A 164 2.31 37.71 -3.62
N ARG A 165 1.26 38.34 -4.17
CA ARG A 165 0.70 39.63 -3.72
C ARG A 165 -0.75 39.56 -3.24
N SER A 166 -1.37 38.38 -3.16
CA SER A 166 -2.72 38.28 -2.58
C SER A 166 -2.63 38.40 -1.05
N ASN A 167 -2.93 39.58 -0.51
CA ASN A 167 -2.98 39.81 0.94
C ASN A 167 -4.20 39.11 1.61
N ASP A 168 -5.09 38.52 0.81
CA ASP A 168 -6.32 37.87 1.26
C ASP A 168 -6.11 36.37 1.51
N TRP A 169 -5.56 36.04 2.68
CA TRP A 169 -5.34 34.65 3.10
C TRP A 169 -6.62 33.80 3.12
N HIS A 170 -7.78 34.42 3.34
CA HIS A 170 -9.08 33.75 3.31
C HIS A 170 -9.37 33.14 1.93
N THR A 171 -9.08 33.89 0.87
CA THR A 171 -9.34 33.47 -0.51
C THR A 171 -8.39 32.33 -0.91
N VAL A 172 -7.13 32.41 -0.48
CA VAL A 172 -6.13 31.34 -0.68
C VAL A 172 -6.64 30.06 -0.01
N VAL A 173 -6.96 30.11 1.28
CA VAL A 173 -7.44 28.95 2.04
C VAL A 173 -8.72 28.38 1.42
N LEU A 174 -9.69 29.23 1.08
CA LEU A 174 -10.96 28.80 0.48
C LEU A 174 -10.74 28.13 -0.89
N SER A 175 -9.83 28.65 -1.71
CA SER A 175 -9.52 28.07 -3.01
C SER A 175 -8.84 26.70 -2.90
N VAL A 176 -7.89 26.54 -1.98
CA VAL A 176 -7.22 25.26 -1.73
C VAL A 176 -8.21 24.21 -1.23
N PHE A 177 -8.99 24.54 -0.19
CA PHE A 177 -9.99 23.61 0.34
C PHE A 177 -11.13 23.34 -0.64
N GLY A 178 -11.54 24.34 -1.43
CA GLY A 178 -12.53 24.17 -2.49
C GLY A 178 -12.06 23.21 -3.58
N MET A 179 -10.82 23.36 -4.04
CA MET A 179 -10.22 22.44 -5.01
C MET A 179 -10.05 21.03 -4.45
N MET A 180 -9.63 20.90 -3.19
CA MET A 180 -9.57 19.60 -2.50
C MET A 180 -10.94 18.95 -2.38
N ALA A 181 -11.95 19.69 -1.95
CA ALA A 181 -13.32 19.20 -1.81
C ALA A 181 -13.89 18.73 -3.15
N LEU A 182 -13.64 19.47 -4.24
CA LEU A 182 -14.02 19.05 -5.58
C LEU A 182 -13.33 17.75 -5.97
N GLN A 183 -12.01 17.66 -5.77
CA GLN A 183 -11.25 16.51 -6.19
C GLN A 183 -11.60 15.24 -5.39
N LEU A 184 -11.68 15.34 -4.07
CA LEU A 184 -12.12 14.26 -3.20
C LEU A 184 -13.58 13.91 -3.46
N GLY A 185 -14.44 14.90 -3.73
CA GLY A 185 -15.84 14.70 -4.11
C GLY A 185 -15.99 13.89 -5.40
N VAL A 186 -15.16 14.15 -6.42
CA VAL A 186 -15.15 13.37 -7.66
C VAL A 186 -14.69 11.93 -7.40
N LEU A 187 -13.63 11.73 -6.61
CA LEU A 187 -13.15 10.40 -6.25
C LEU A 187 -14.18 9.64 -5.39
N PHE A 188 -14.84 10.32 -4.45
CA PHE A 188 -15.92 9.78 -3.62
C PHE A 188 -17.12 9.37 -4.47
N GLY A 189 -17.55 10.21 -5.41
CA GLY A 189 -18.65 9.90 -6.32
C GLY A 189 -18.40 8.65 -7.16
N LYS A 190 -17.14 8.42 -7.59
CA LYS A 190 -16.76 7.27 -8.41
C LYS A 190 -16.55 5.98 -7.61
N TYR A 191 -15.89 6.05 -6.46
CA TYR A 191 -15.48 4.85 -5.70
C TYR A 191 -16.35 4.55 -4.47
N ARG A 192 -17.24 5.49 -4.06
CA ARG A 192 -18.18 5.37 -2.93
C ARG A 192 -17.54 4.90 -1.61
N LEU A 193 -16.27 5.23 -1.39
CA LEU A 193 -15.56 4.88 -0.16
C LEU A 193 -15.63 6.04 0.82
N THR A 194 -16.19 5.82 2.00
CA THR A 194 -16.39 6.83 3.06
C THR A 194 -15.10 7.51 3.52
N VAL A 195 -13.96 6.85 3.31
CA VAL A 195 -12.62 7.39 3.61
C VAL A 195 -12.26 8.57 2.72
N LEU A 196 -12.91 8.75 1.57
CA LEU A 196 -12.73 9.91 0.69
C LEU A 196 -13.71 11.07 0.97
N ALA A 197 -14.62 10.90 1.94
CA ALA A 197 -15.56 11.94 2.35
C ALA A 197 -15.02 12.81 3.51
N PHE A 198 -13.91 12.39 4.13
CA PHE A 198 -13.20 13.09 5.20
C PHE A 198 -11.81 13.53 4.72
#